data_AF-A0AB37GQE7-F1
#
_entry.id   AF-A0AB37GQE7-F1
#
_cell.length_a   1.000
_cell.length_b   1.000
_cell.length_c   1.000
_cell.angle_alpha   90.00
_cell.angle_beta   90.00
_cell.angle_gamma   90.00
#
_symmetry.space_group_name_H-M   'P 1'
#
loop_
_entity.id
_entity.type
_entity.pdbx_description
1 polymer ?
#
loop_
_entity_poly.entity_id
_entity_poly.type
_entity_poly.pdbx_seq_one_letter_code
_entity_poly.pdbx_strand_id
1 'polypeptide(L)'
;MPRQVTSIAIPAVLDISEGVLGRLDEILRKHQFAKAIMFFDDFSYQQYEHSLKTAFQHVKVEAVLLPSNLDIQELLKRAFSIGNCDVIIAMGGGYVVDCGKYIAFSKRTPFISIPTSASNDGFASSNCSLQVEGKKTTVPARVPYGIIADLSIIQKAPDCFILAGIGDLMSNITALYDWEFEERHGVGDVNAFASMLSKKAVNSFVRTPMQDIKQPIFLKELVSSLTMGGIATEISGNSAPISGSEHLISHALDKISKKPQMHGIQVGVATYIMAHVQDHRAERIEKVFTRTGFFQYVKTLNLNKDEFREAINLSHTVKPNRYTYLHEAGYREKALRILDEDPILQEIF
;
A
#
# COMPACT_ATOMS: atom_id res chain seq x y z
N MET A 1 -24.14 -12.34 -13.13
CA MET A 1 -24.76 -10.99 -13.06
C MET A 1 -24.17 -10.15 -14.18
N PRO A 2 -24.94 -9.31 -14.88
CA PRO A 2 -24.37 -8.45 -15.92
C PRO A 2 -23.34 -7.52 -15.27
N ARG A 3 -22.10 -7.50 -15.77
CA ARG A 3 -21.05 -6.54 -15.35
C ARG A 3 -21.65 -5.15 -15.51
N GLN A 4 -22.00 -4.50 -14.40
CA GLN A 4 -22.39 -3.10 -14.39
C GLN A 4 -21.25 -2.31 -15.06
N VAL A 5 -21.61 -1.32 -15.88
CA VAL A 5 -20.66 -0.38 -16.49
C VAL A 5 -19.82 0.22 -15.36
N THR A 6 -18.58 -0.25 -15.21
CA THR A 6 -17.66 0.20 -14.18
C THR A 6 -17.05 1.52 -14.62
N SER A 7 -17.45 2.62 -14.00
CA SER A 7 -16.68 3.85 -14.08
C SER A 7 -15.34 3.60 -13.40
N ILE A 8 -14.24 3.62 -14.15
CA ILE A 8 -12.88 3.49 -13.61
C ILE A 8 -12.44 4.90 -13.21
N ALA A 9 -12.24 5.15 -11.91
CA ALA A 9 -11.76 6.43 -11.42
C ALA A 9 -10.22 6.51 -11.47
N ILE A 10 -9.67 7.21 -12.47
CA ILE A 10 -8.25 7.54 -12.51
C ILE A 10 -8.02 8.85 -11.74
N PRO A 11 -6.95 8.97 -10.92
CA PRO A 11 -6.63 10.22 -10.24
C PRO A 11 -6.52 11.38 -11.24
N ALA A 12 -7.24 12.48 -10.96
CA ALA A 12 -7.18 13.70 -11.75
C ALA A 12 -5.90 14.50 -11.47
N VAL A 13 -5.27 14.28 -10.32
CA VAL A 13 -3.98 14.86 -9.94
C VAL A 13 -3.01 13.75 -9.59
N LEU A 14 -1.85 13.76 -10.25
CA LEU A 14 -0.70 12.95 -9.86
C LEU A 14 0.53 13.83 -10.00
N ASP A 15 1.10 14.26 -8.87
CA ASP A 15 2.32 15.05 -8.85
C ASP A 15 3.33 14.45 -7.86
N ILE A 16 4.44 13.95 -8.42
CA ILE A 16 5.53 13.30 -7.69
C ILE A 16 6.80 14.06 -8.03
N SER A 17 7.10 15.08 -7.22
CA SER A 17 8.25 15.96 -7.41
C SER A 17 8.79 16.47 -6.08
N GLU A 18 10.02 16.99 -6.09
CA GLU A 18 10.56 17.71 -4.93
C GLU A 18 9.81 19.04 -4.75
N GLY A 19 9.47 19.37 -3.51
CA GLY A 19 8.90 20.67 -3.13
C GLY A 19 7.48 20.92 -3.65
N VAL A 20 6.76 19.87 -4.07
CA VAL A 20 5.40 20.00 -4.62
C VAL A 20 4.41 20.63 -3.64
N LEU A 21 4.61 20.49 -2.32
CA LEU A 21 3.73 21.11 -1.33
C LEU A 21 3.70 22.64 -1.43
N GLY A 22 4.78 23.26 -1.90
CA GLY A 22 4.81 24.71 -2.13
C GLY A 22 3.83 25.20 -3.21
N ARG A 23 3.30 24.29 -4.04
CA ARG A 23 2.32 24.57 -5.09
C ARG A 23 0.91 24.07 -4.75
N LEU A 24 0.68 23.59 -3.52
CA LEU A 24 -0.58 22.93 -3.16
C LEU A 24 -1.80 23.85 -3.35
N ASP A 25 -1.73 25.11 -2.92
CA ASP A 25 -2.81 26.10 -3.10
C ASP A 25 -3.16 26.31 -4.59
N GLU A 26 -2.15 26.39 -5.46
CA GLU A 26 -2.33 26.51 -6.91
C GLU A 26 -3.00 25.28 -7.51
N ILE A 27 -2.53 24.08 -7.12
CA ILE A 27 -3.08 22.79 -7.57
C ILE A 27 -4.56 22.71 -7.18
N LEU A 28 -4.91 22.98 -5.92
CA LEU A 28 -6.30 22.93 -5.46
C LEU A 28 -7.19 23.93 -6.22
N ARG A 29 -6.70 25.16 -6.43
CA ARG A 29 -7.41 26.20 -7.18
C ARG A 29 -7.67 25.79 -8.63
N LYS A 30 -6.70 25.16 -9.31
CA LYS A 30 -6.85 24.68 -10.69
C LYS A 30 -7.96 23.64 -10.82
N HIS A 31 -8.19 22.85 -9.77
CA HIS A 31 -9.28 21.87 -9.68
C HIS A 31 -10.56 22.43 -9.05
N GLN A 32 -10.68 23.76 -8.94
CA GLN A 32 -11.86 24.49 -8.47
C GLN A 32 -12.27 24.18 -7.03
N PHE A 33 -11.33 23.72 -6.19
CA PHE A 33 -11.58 23.57 -4.76
C PHE A 33 -11.41 24.92 -4.05
N ALA A 34 -12.37 25.30 -3.21
CA ALA A 34 -12.36 26.54 -2.45
C ALA A 34 -12.27 26.33 -0.94
N LYS A 35 -12.76 25.19 -0.44
CA LYS A 35 -12.71 24.81 0.98
C LYS A 35 -12.22 23.38 1.14
N ALA A 36 -11.11 23.22 1.86
CA ALA A 36 -10.52 21.92 2.18
C ALA A 36 -10.52 21.66 3.69
N ILE A 37 -10.68 20.39 4.07
CA ILE A 37 -10.33 19.90 5.40
C ILE A 37 -9.10 19.02 5.25
N MET A 38 -8.06 19.32 6.02
CA MET A 38 -6.77 18.65 5.94
C MET A 38 -6.47 17.92 7.25
N PHE A 39 -6.39 16.59 7.16
CA PHE A 39 -6.06 15.72 8.27
C PHE A 39 -4.56 15.47 8.37
N PHE A 40 -4.05 15.43 9.59
CA PHE A 40 -2.65 15.16 9.89
C PHE A 40 -2.51 14.09 10.98
N ASP A 41 -1.40 13.36 10.96
CA ASP A 41 -0.89 12.67 12.14
C ASP A 41 -0.07 13.62 13.02
N ASP A 42 0.31 13.18 14.23
CA ASP A 42 1.03 14.01 15.21
C ASP A 42 2.31 14.64 14.62
N PHE A 43 3.12 13.83 13.92
CA PHE A 43 4.37 14.27 13.32
C PHE A 43 4.13 15.32 12.22
N SER A 44 3.22 15.02 11.29
CA SER A 44 2.97 15.88 10.13
C SER A 44 2.29 17.19 10.54
N TYR A 45 1.44 17.15 11.57
CA TYR A 45 0.83 18.34 12.15
C TYR A 45 1.91 19.26 12.73
N GLN A 46 2.79 18.73 13.59
CA GLN A 46 3.85 19.53 14.21
C GLN A 46 4.82 20.11 13.18
N GLN A 47 5.15 19.36 12.13
CA GLN A 47 6.18 19.74 11.17
C GLN A 47 5.68 20.65 10.04
N TYR A 48 4.43 20.47 9.58
CA TYR A 48 3.96 21.05 8.33
C TYR A 48 2.68 21.89 8.44
N GLU A 49 1.93 21.82 9.54
CA GLU A 49 0.66 22.55 9.65
C GLU A 49 0.84 24.06 9.49
N HIS A 50 1.83 24.65 10.18
CA HIS A 50 2.04 26.09 10.15
C HIS A 50 2.48 26.57 8.76
N SER A 51 3.44 25.89 8.13
CA SER A 51 3.95 26.26 6.81
C SER A 51 2.89 26.09 5.72
N LEU A 52 2.03 25.08 5.83
CA LEU A 52 0.91 24.89 4.91
C LEU A 52 -0.17 25.95 5.12
N LYS A 53 -0.55 26.24 6.37
CA LYS A 53 -1.53 27.30 6.68
C LYS A 53 -1.13 28.65 6.12
N THR A 54 0.16 28.99 6.17
CA THR A 54 0.66 30.27 5.62
C THR A 54 0.81 30.24 4.09
N ALA A 55 0.97 29.06 3.48
CA ALA A 55 1.09 28.90 2.04
C ALA A 55 -0.26 29.02 1.30
N PHE A 56 -1.38 28.70 1.96
CA PHE A 56 -2.71 28.83 1.36
C PHE A 56 -3.17 30.29 1.30
N GLN A 57 -3.42 30.79 0.07
CA GLN A 57 -3.89 32.15 -0.18
C GLN A 57 -5.30 32.17 -0.76
N HIS A 58 -5.67 31.15 -1.54
CA HIS A 58 -6.94 31.11 -2.26
C HIS A 58 -7.91 30.09 -1.66
N VAL A 59 -7.40 28.95 -1.18
CA VAL A 59 -8.23 27.88 -0.62
C VAL A 59 -8.32 28.00 0.89
N LYS A 60 -9.54 27.99 1.44
CA LYS A 60 -9.76 27.96 2.89
C LYS A 60 -9.47 26.55 3.40
N VAL A 61 -8.47 26.40 4.27
CA VAL A 61 -8.07 25.10 4.82
C VAL A 61 -8.30 25.05 6.32
N GLU A 62 -9.06 24.04 6.75
CA GLU A 62 -9.19 23.66 8.15
C GLU A 62 -8.23 22.50 8.45
N ALA A 63 -7.22 22.75 9.27
CA ALA A 63 -6.26 21.72 9.69
C ALA A 63 -6.80 20.96 10.91
N VAL A 64 -6.80 19.63 10.85
CA VAL A 64 -7.34 18.77 11.89
C VAL A 64 -6.32 17.66 12.21
N LEU A 65 -5.93 17.57 13.49
CA LEU A 65 -5.14 16.44 13.99
C LEU A 65 -6.06 15.23 14.19
N LEU A 66 -5.72 14.09 13.57
CA LEU A 66 -6.40 12.82 13.81
C LEU A 66 -5.68 12.04 14.91
N PRO A 67 -6.40 11.60 15.96
CA PRO A 67 -5.84 10.66 16.92
C PRO A 67 -5.40 9.36 16.27
N SER A 68 -4.41 8.72 16.89
CA SER A 68 -4.00 7.36 16.52
C SER A 68 -5.03 6.32 16.97
N ASN A 69 -5.10 5.19 16.26
CA ASN A 69 -5.89 4.00 16.62
C ASN A 69 -7.42 4.19 16.73
N LEU A 70 -7.99 5.14 16.00
CA LEU A 70 -9.43 5.26 15.79
C LEU A 70 -10.02 4.00 15.15
N ASP A 71 -11.13 3.53 15.74
CA ASP A 71 -11.97 2.49 15.16
C ASP A 71 -12.83 3.08 14.02
N ILE A 72 -13.24 2.22 13.08
CA ILE A 72 -14.10 2.58 11.96
C ILE A 72 -15.37 3.32 12.37
N GLN A 73 -15.96 2.99 13.52
CA GLN A 73 -17.15 3.69 14.04
C GLN A 73 -16.85 5.15 14.42
N GLU A 74 -15.66 5.41 14.96
CA GLU A 74 -15.23 6.77 15.32
C GLU A 74 -14.90 7.59 14.07
N LEU A 75 -14.30 6.96 13.05
CA LEU A 75 -14.08 7.60 11.75
C LEU A 75 -15.40 8.01 11.09
N LEU A 76 -16.42 7.16 11.15
CA LEU A 76 -17.75 7.50 10.63
C LEU A 76 -18.38 8.66 11.41
N LYS A 77 -18.32 8.64 12.74
CA LYS A 77 -18.81 9.78 13.57
C LYS A 77 -18.12 11.08 13.18
N ARG A 78 -16.79 11.06 12.99
CA ARG A 78 -16.01 12.22 12.53
C ARG A 78 -16.41 12.66 11.12
N ALA A 79 -16.63 11.73 10.20
CA ALA A 79 -17.04 12.04 8.84
C ALA A 79 -18.35 12.85 8.81
N PHE A 80 -19.29 12.56 9.70
CA PHE A 80 -20.55 13.30 9.78
C PHE A 80 -20.51 14.51 10.73
N SER A 81 -19.47 14.67 11.56
CA SER A 81 -19.30 15.85 12.42
C SER A 81 -18.53 16.98 11.73
N ILE A 82 -17.65 16.68 10.77
CA ILE A 82 -16.91 17.71 10.04
C ILE A 82 -17.83 18.50 9.10
N GLY A 83 -17.59 19.81 9.00
CA GLY A 83 -18.37 20.71 8.16
C GLY A 83 -18.29 20.39 6.67
N ASN A 84 -19.13 21.06 5.87
CA ASN A 84 -19.08 20.93 4.41
C ASN A 84 -17.73 21.43 3.87
N CYS A 85 -17.15 20.68 2.95
CA CYS A 85 -15.92 21.00 2.23
C CYS A 85 -15.99 20.42 0.81
N ASP A 86 -15.17 20.96 -0.08
CA ASP A 86 -15.11 20.55 -1.49
C ASP A 86 -14.14 19.38 -1.68
N VAL A 87 -13.15 19.28 -0.79
CA VAL A 87 -12.11 18.26 -0.83
C VAL A 87 -11.62 17.94 0.59
N ILE A 88 -11.32 16.66 0.80
CA ILE A 88 -10.62 16.17 1.99
C ILE A 88 -9.19 15.83 1.62
N ILE A 89 -8.25 16.29 2.41
CA ILE A 89 -6.82 16.04 2.24
C ILE A 89 -6.33 15.28 3.47
N ALA A 90 -5.47 14.29 3.29
CA ALA A 90 -4.76 13.67 4.41
C ALA A 90 -3.27 13.68 4.13
N MET A 91 -2.51 14.22 5.10
CA MET A 91 -1.06 14.27 5.07
C MET A 91 -0.46 13.51 6.23
N GLY A 92 0.36 12.52 5.92
CA GLY A 92 1.12 11.77 6.90
C GLY A 92 1.43 10.35 6.47
N GLY A 93 1.65 9.48 7.45
CA GLY A 93 1.86 8.05 7.20
C GLY A 93 0.60 7.34 6.67
N GLY A 94 0.75 6.07 6.31
CA GLY A 94 -0.34 5.28 5.73
C GLY A 94 -1.62 5.26 6.59
N TYR A 95 -1.50 5.29 7.91
CA TYR A 95 -2.65 5.27 8.83
C TYR A 95 -3.57 6.50 8.67
N VAL A 96 -3.01 7.72 8.73
CA VAL A 96 -3.82 8.95 8.61
C VAL A 96 -4.37 9.10 7.20
N VAL A 97 -3.60 8.68 6.19
CA VAL A 97 -4.03 8.67 4.79
C VAL A 97 -5.25 7.75 4.62
N ASP A 98 -5.21 6.53 5.16
CA ASP A 98 -6.34 5.59 5.12
C ASP A 98 -7.56 6.11 5.88
N CYS A 99 -7.36 6.76 7.04
CA CYS A 99 -8.44 7.38 7.80
C CYS A 99 -9.11 8.50 7.01
N GLY A 100 -8.33 9.43 6.44
CA GLY A 100 -8.85 10.53 5.63
C GLY A 100 -9.54 10.04 4.37
N LYS A 101 -8.98 9.03 3.69
CA LYS A 101 -9.58 8.38 2.53
C LYS A 101 -10.93 7.76 2.87
N TYR A 102 -11.05 7.09 4.00
CA TYR A 102 -12.30 6.47 4.44
C TYR A 102 -13.36 7.51 4.85
N ILE A 103 -12.95 8.59 5.51
CA ILE A 103 -13.82 9.73 5.82
C ILE A 103 -14.37 10.35 4.52
N ALA A 104 -13.51 10.60 3.53
CA ALA A 104 -13.88 11.14 2.24
C ALA A 104 -14.81 10.21 1.45
N PHE A 105 -14.50 8.91 1.46
CA PHE A 105 -15.35 7.87 0.89
C PHE A 105 -16.76 7.89 1.50
N SER A 106 -16.85 7.98 2.82
CA SER A 106 -18.13 8.00 3.55
C SER A 106 -18.97 9.25 3.25
N LYS A 107 -18.33 10.41 3.06
CA LYS A 107 -19.00 11.67 2.67
C LYS A 107 -19.24 11.82 1.16
N ARG A 108 -18.68 10.93 0.34
CA ARG A 108 -18.64 11.07 -1.12
C ARG A 108 -17.97 12.37 -1.58
N THR A 109 -16.93 12.80 -0.85
CA THR A 109 -16.15 14.00 -1.15
C THR A 109 -14.85 13.60 -1.85
N PRO A 110 -14.35 14.37 -2.84
CA PRO A 110 -13.02 14.17 -3.40
C PRO A 110 -11.94 14.06 -2.32
N PHE A 111 -11.00 13.14 -2.52
CA PHE A 111 -9.90 12.88 -1.59
C PHE A 111 -8.55 13.16 -2.24
N ILE A 112 -7.68 13.90 -1.56
CA ILE A 112 -6.28 14.09 -1.95
C ILE A 112 -5.37 13.44 -0.91
N SER A 113 -4.51 12.56 -1.41
CA SER A 113 -3.53 11.80 -0.66
C SER A 113 -2.18 12.52 -0.69
N ILE A 114 -1.62 12.82 0.48
CA ILE A 114 -0.28 13.42 0.64
C ILE A 114 0.58 12.52 1.55
N PRO A 115 1.15 11.43 1.01
CA PRO A 115 1.97 10.52 1.81
C PRO A 115 3.28 11.20 2.25
N THR A 116 3.62 11.10 3.54
CA THR A 116 4.94 11.52 4.07
C THR A 116 5.94 10.36 4.11
N SER A 117 5.47 9.13 3.87
CA SER A 117 6.28 7.93 3.69
C SER A 117 5.67 6.99 2.65
N ALA A 118 6.50 6.18 2.00
CA ALA A 118 6.08 5.24 0.97
C ALA A 118 6.13 3.80 1.49
N SER A 119 5.33 3.47 2.52
CA SER A 119 5.37 2.17 3.21
C SER A 119 4.55 1.05 2.58
N ASN A 120 3.57 1.41 1.76
CA ASN A 120 2.68 0.52 1.01
C ASN A 120 1.93 1.34 -0.05
N ASP A 121 1.14 0.69 -0.89
CA ASP A 121 0.31 1.34 -1.92
C ASP A 121 -1.04 1.90 -1.44
N GLY A 122 -1.33 1.82 -0.14
CA GLY A 122 -2.56 2.32 0.47
C GLY A 122 -2.84 3.78 0.13
N PHE A 123 -1.82 4.61 -0.01
CA PHE A 123 -1.99 6.02 -0.37
C PHE A 123 -2.57 6.24 -1.78
N ALA A 124 -2.62 5.22 -2.64
CA ALA A 124 -3.09 5.28 -4.02
C ALA A 124 -4.19 4.26 -4.36
N SER A 125 -4.46 3.29 -3.48
CA SER A 125 -5.36 2.17 -3.75
C SER A 125 -6.83 2.45 -3.39
N SER A 126 -7.72 1.56 -3.86
CA SER A 126 -9.17 1.62 -3.60
C SER A 126 -9.58 1.03 -2.25
N ASN A 127 -8.64 0.66 -1.37
CA ASN A 127 -8.91 0.01 -0.08
C ASN A 127 -8.20 0.76 1.05
N CYS A 128 -8.75 0.72 2.26
CA CYS A 128 -8.11 1.23 3.47
C CYS A 128 -7.78 0.08 4.42
N SER A 129 -6.69 0.18 5.19
CA SER A 129 -6.42 -0.69 6.34
C SER A 129 -6.77 0.03 7.65
N LEU A 130 -7.93 -0.29 8.24
CA LEU A 130 -8.47 0.38 9.43
C LEU A 130 -8.63 -0.56 10.62
N GLN A 131 -8.80 -0.01 11.82
CA GLN A 131 -9.24 -0.79 12.97
C GLN A 131 -10.75 -1.02 12.89
N VAL A 132 -11.15 -2.28 12.99
CA VAL A 132 -12.54 -2.72 13.03
C VAL A 132 -12.66 -3.68 14.21
N GLU A 133 -13.39 -3.25 15.25
CA GLU A 133 -13.58 -4.03 16.48
C GLU A 133 -12.24 -4.44 17.13
N GLY A 134 -11.28 -3.50 17.12
CA GLY A 134 -9.95 -3.70 17.68
C GLY A 134 -9.00 -4.56 16.82
N LYS A 135 -9.40 -4.91 15.59
CA LYS A 135 -8.56 -5.67 14.65
C LYS A 135 -8.30 -4.88 13.37
N LYS A 136 -7.05 -4.93 12.91
CA LYS A 136 -6.65 -4.35 11.63
C LYS A 136 -7.30 -5.12 10.48
N THR A 137 -8.12 -4.43 9.70
CA THR A 137 -8.96 -5.01 8.65
C THR A 137 -8.88 -4.15 7.39
N THR A 138 -8.71 -4.80 6.23
CA THR A 138 -8.80 -4.12 4.94
C THR A 138 -10.27 -3.94 4.56
N VAL A 139 -10.68 -2.70 4.31
CA VAL A 139 -12.05 -2.34 3.93
C VAL A 139 -12.08 -1.60 2.59
N PRO A 140 -13.16 -1.74 1.79
CA PRO A 140 -13.31 -1.00 0.55
C PRO A 140 -13.39 0.51 0.78
N ALA A 141 -12.80 1.27 -0.14
CA ALA A 141 -12.87 2.72 -0.20
C ALA A 141 -12.91 3.17 -1.68
N ARG A 142 -12.23 4.26 -2.03
CA ARG A 142 -12.10 4.74 -3.41
C ARG A 142 -10.69 5.25 -3.66
N VAL A 143 -10.19 5.07 -4.88
CA VAL A 143 -8.93 5.68 -5.31
C VAL A 143 -8.99 7.21 -5.10
N PRO A 144 -7.91 7.82 -4.59
CA PRO A 144 -7.86 9.27 -4.41
C PRO A 144 -8.14 10.03 -5.71
N TYR A 145 -8.82 11.17 -5.60
CA TYR A 145 -8.93 12.14 -6.67
C TYR A 145 -7.55 12.71 -7.04
N GLY A 146 -6.69 12.89 -6.05
CA GLY A 146 -5.33 13.37 -6.24
C GLY A 146 -4.32 12.66 -5.36
N ILE A 147 -3.11 12.46 -5.89
CA ILE A 147 -1.95 11.96 -5.16
C ILE A 147 -0.83 12.98 -5.35
N ILE A 148 -0.36 13.55 -4.24
CA ILE A 148 0.68 14.58 -4.22
C ILE A 148 1.80 14.07 -3.30
N ALA A 149 2.89 13.63 -3.89
CA ALA A 149 4.01 13.03 -3.15
C ALA A 149 5.25 13.93 -3.24
N ASP A 150 5.59 14.56 -2.13
CA ASP A 150 6.77 15.42 -2.04
C ASP A 150 8.02 14.58 -1.74
N LEU A 151 8.90 14.46 -2.73
CA LEU A 151 10.12 13.66 -2.62
C LEU A 151 11.07 14.21 -1.54
N SER A 152 11.06 15.52 -1.28
CA SER A 152 11.90 16.14 -0.24
C SER A 152 11.45 15.79 1.19
N ILE A 153 10.18 15.36 1.33
CA ILE A 153 9.62 14.86 2.58
C ILE A 153 9.85 13.36 2.71
N ILE A 154 9.50 12.60 1.65
CA ILE A 154 9.65 11.14 1.64
C ILE A 154 11.11 10.73 1.84
N GLN A 155 12.06 11.50 1.31
CA GLN A 155 13.50 11.28 1.52
C GLN A 155 13.90 11.32 3.00
N LYS A 156 13.20 12.09 3.83
CA LYS A 156 13.47 12.21 5.27
C LYS A 156 12.82 11.11 6.09
N ALA A 157 11.93 10.31 5.49
CA ALA A 157 11.31 9.19 6.19
C ALA A 157 12.36 8.18 6.67
N PRO A 158 12.12 7.51 7.82
CA PRO A 158 12.91 6.37 8.23
C PRO A 158 12.98 5.29 7.13
N ASP A 159 14.17 4.73 6.95
CA ASP A 159 14.50 3.77 5.89
C ASP A 159 13.56 2.56 5.90
N CYS A 160 13.12 2.15 7.08
CA CYS A 160 12.20 1.05 7.27
C CYS A 160 10.88 1.23 6.50
N PHE A 161 10.38 2.45 6.33
CA PHE A 161 9.18 2.70 5.52
C PHE A 161 9.47 2.52 4.03
N ILE A 162 10.62 2.96 3.54
CA ILE A 162 11.03 2.76 2.15
C ILE A 162 11.18 1.25 1.88
N LEU A 163 11.83 0.52 2.80
CA LEU A 163 11.99 -0.93 2.71
C LEU A 163 10.64 -1.67 2.74
N ALA A 164 9.69 -1.22 3.57
CA ALA A 164 8.34 -1.75 3.55
C ALA A 164 7.67 -1.54 2.18
N GLY A 165 7.75 -0.34 1.61
CA GLY A 165 7.21 -0.08 0.26
C GLY A 165 7.86 -0.92 -0.82
N ILE A 166 9.16 -1.22 -0.71
CA ILE A 166 9.86 -2.12 -1.64
C ILE A 166 9.29 -3.54 -1.53
N GLY A 167 9.11 -4.04 -0.31
CA GLY A 167 8.52 -5.37 -0.09
C GLY A 167 7.11 -5.47 -0.65
N ASP A 168 6.30 -4.43 -0.43
CA ASP A 168 4.93 -4.30 -0.95
C ASP A 168 4.92 -4.25 -2.48
N LEU A 169 5.75 -3.42 -3.11
CA LEU A 169 5.81 -3.30 -4.57
C LEU A 169 6.27 -4.60 -5.23
N MET A 170 7.27 -5.29 -4.67
CA MET A 170 7.81 -6.51 -5.26
C MET A 170 6.80 -7.67 -5.25
N SER A 171 5.81 -7.63 -4.37
CA SER A 171 4.72 -8.61 -4.29
C SER A 171 3.90 -8.71 -5.57
N ASN A 172 3.82 -7.63 -6.38
CA ASN A 172 3.10 -7.66 -7.64
C ASN A 172 3.59 -8.79 -8.57
N ILE A 173 4.85 -9.21 -8.45
CA ILE A 173 5.39 -10.34 -9.24
C ILE A 173 4.65 -11.63 -8.92
N THR A 174 4.54 -11.99 -7.64
CA THR A 174 3.91 -13.23 -7.19
C THR A 174 2.38 -13.12 -7.25
N ALA A 175 1.84 -11.93 -7.00
CA ALA A 175 0.41 -11.64 -7.10
C ALA A 175 -0.13 -11.82 -8.52
N LEU A 176 0.56 -11.29 -9.54
CA LEU A 176 0.18 -11.49 -10.94
C LEU A 176 0.24 -12.97 -11.34
N TYR A 177 1.22 -13.71 -10.82
CA TYR A 177 1.37 -15.14 -11.11
C TYR A 177 0.26 -15.98 -10.46
N ASP A 178 -0.15 -15.63 -9.23
CA ASP A 178 -1.34 -16.20 -8.59
C ASP A 178 -2.62 -15.85 -9.35
N TRP A 179 -2.73 -14.64 -9.88
CA TRP A 179 -3.93 -14.22 -10.60
C TRP A 179 -4.09 -14.95 -11.94
N GLU A 180 -2.98 -15.17 -12.67
CA GLU A 180 -2.95 -16.04 -13.85
C GLU A 180 -3.25 -17.50 -13.50
N PHE A 181 -2.81 -17.97 -12.32
CA PHE A 181 -3.15 -19.29 -11.82
C PHE A 181 -4.65 -19.43 -11.50
N GLU A 182 -5.24 -18.44 -10.86
CA GLU A 182 -6.69 -18.38 -10.58
C GLU A 182 -7.53 -18.45 -11.86
N GLU A 183 -7.14 -17.71 -12.90
CA GLU A 183 -7.83 -17.71 -14.19
C GLU A 183 -7.75 -19.07 -14.88
N ARG A 184 -6.58 -19.72 -14.85
CA ARG A 184 -6.42 -21.09 -15.39
C ARG A 184 -7.30 -22.13 -14.67
N HIS A 185 -7.69 -21.86 -13.43
CA HIS A 185 -8.59 -22.71 -12.64
C HIS A 185 -10.06 -22.22 -12.67
N GLY A 186 -10.37 -21.18 -13.44
CA GLY A 186 -11.74 -20.67 -13.62
C GLY A 186 -12.30 -19.92 -12.41
N VAL A 187 -11.47 -19.43 -11.49
CA VAL A 187 -11.90 -18.74 -10.24
C VAL A 187 -11.81 -17.21 -10.37
N GLY A 188 -11.29 -16.68 -11.47
CA GLY A 188 -11.27 -15.24 -11.76
C GLY A 188 -10.94 -14.95 -13.21
N ASP A 189 -11.08 -13.68 -13.61
CA ASP A 189 -10.66 -13.19 -14.93
C ASP A 189 -9.51 -12.21 -14.75
N VAL A 190 -8.41 -12.40 -15.48
CA VAL A 190 -7.32 -11.44 -15.52
C VAL A 190 -7.72 -10.25 -16.39
N ASN A 191 -7.71 -9.05 -15.81
CA ASN A 191 -7.80 -7.84 -16.61
C ASN A 191 -6.41 -7.54 -17.20
N ALA A 192 -6.25 -7.74 -18.51
CA ALA A 192 -4.98 -7.58 -19.21
C ALA A 192 -4.35 -6.17 -19.05
N PHE A 193 -5.18 -5.11 -18.99
CA PHE A 193 -4.66 -3.75 -18.82
C PHE A 193 -4.17 -3.50 -17.38
N ALA A 194 -4.92 -3.97 -16.37
CA ALA A 194 -4.48 -3.91 -14.98
C ALA A 194 -3.20 -4.74 -14.74
N SER A 195 -3.14 -5.95 -15.30
CA SER A 195 -1.94 -6.82 -15.25
C SER A 195 -0.74 -6.15 -15.93
N MET A 196 -0.93 -5.56 -17.11
CA MET A 196 0.12 -4.81 -17.80
C MET A 196 0.61 -3.63 -16.96
N LEU A 197 -0.30 -2.85 -16.37
CA LEU A 197 0.05 -1.69 -15.56
C LEU A 197 0.87 -2.08 -14.32
N SER A 198 0.39 -3.06 -13.55
CA SER A 198 1.10 -3.60 -12.38
C SER A 198 2.47 -4.18 -12.75
N LYS A 199 2.54 -4.93 -13.85
CA LYS A 199 3.80 -5.50 -14.36
C LYS A 199 4.78 -4.42 -14.81
N LYS A 200 4.31 -3.34 -15.43
CA LYS A 200 5.17 -2.21 -15.85
C LYS A 200 5.70 -1.44 -14.64
N ALA A 201 4.89 -1.25 -13.60
CA ALA A 201 5.29 -0.63 -12.34
C ALA A 201 6.54 -1.32 -11.76
N VAL A 202 6.45 -2.62 -11.45
CA VAL A 202 7.59 -3.37 -10.91
C VAL A 202 8.79 -3.38 -11.86
N ASN A 203 8.58 -3.58 -13.17
CA ASN A 203 9.71 -3.67 -14.09
C ASN A 203 10.45 -2.34 -14.26
N SER A 204 9.77 -1.19 -14.09
CA SER A 204 10.42 0.12 -14.06
C SER A 204 11.31 0.23 -12.82
N PHE A 205 10.73 -0.04 -11.65
CA PHE A 205 11.42 0.01 -10.38
C PHE A 205 12.67 -0.89 -10.32
N VAL A 206 12.57 -2.15 -10.75
CA VAL A 206 13.69 -3.11 -10.75
C VAL A 206 14.89 -2.66 -11.59
N ARG A 207 14.66 -1.84 -12.62
CA ARG A 207 15.71 -1.30 -13.51
C ARG A 207 16.35 -0.03 -12.98
N THR A 208 15.79 0.56 -11.93
CA THR A 208 16.28 1.80 -11.34
C THR A 208 17.60 1.55 -10.60
N PRO A 209 18.57 2.47 -10.64
CA PRO A 209 19.77 2.39 -9.80
C PRO A 209 19.41 2.31 -8.31
N MET A 210 20.06 1.43 -7.55
CA MET A 210 19.71 1.07 -6.16
C MET A 210 20.89 1.27 -5.18
N GLN A 211 21.83 2.17 -5.50
CA GLN A 211 23.00 2.43 -4.66
C GLN A 211 22.61 3.12 -3.35
N ASP A 212 21.56 3.93 -3.38
CA ASP A 212 21.02 4.62 -2.22
C ASP A 212 19.48 4.73 -2.38
N ILE A 213 18.76 4.12 -1.44
CA ILE A 213 17.30 4.05 -1.42
C ILE A 213 16.64 5.40 -1.14
N LYS A 214 17.41 6.43 -0.75
CA LYS A 214 16.95 7.80 -0.54
C LYS A 214 17.21 8.73 -1.71
N GLN A 215 17.77 8.23 -2.82
CA GLN A 215 17.93 9.06 -4.01
C GLN A 215 16.57 9.47 -4.58
N PRO A 216 16.37 10.73 -5.00
CA PRO A 216 15.10 11.20 -5.52
C PRO A 216 14.56 10.35 -6.68
N ILE A 217 15.42 9.87 -7.58
CA ILE A 217 15.00 9.02 -8.69
C ILE A 217 14.47 7.66 -8.22
N PHE A 218 15.11 7.05 -7.23
CA PHE A 218 14.67 5.79 -6.64
C PHE A 218 13.32 5.95 -5.93
N LEU A 219 13.19 7.00 -5.11
CA LEU A 219 11.95 7.31 -4.41
C LEU A 219 10.82 7.64 -5.38
N LYS A 220 11.10 8.39 -6.45
CA LYS A 220 10.13 8.69 -7.50
C LYS A 220 9.62 7.42 -8.17
N GLU A 221 10.51 6.51 -8.53
CA GLU A 221 10.13 5.24 -9.15
C GLU A 221 9.35 4.34 -8.19
N LEU A 222 9.73 4.28 -6.90
CA LEU A 222 8.99 3.56 -5.88
C LEU A 222 7.56 4.08 -5.73
N VAL A 223 7.40 5.40 -5.51
CA VAL A 223 6.08 6.04 -5.33
C VAL A 223 5.24 5.93 -6.59
N SER A 224 5.83 6.14 -7.77
CA SER A 224 5.12 6.01 -9.05
C SER A 224 4.64 4.58 -9.26
N SER A 225 5.46 3.59 -8.92
CA SER A 225 5.14 2.18 -9.10
C SER A 225 4.05 1.71 -8.13
N LEU A 226 4.12 2.10 -6.85
CA LEU A 226 3.05 1.86 -5.87
C LEU A 226 1.74 2.54 -6.32
N THR A 227 1.82 3.75 -6.86
CA THR A 227 0.66 4.46 -7.43
C THR A 227 0.02 3.69 -8.58
N MET A 228 0.84 3.20 -9.52
CA MET A 228 0.37 2.38 -10.64
C MET A 228 -0.29 1.07 -10.17
N GLY A 229 0.24 0.46 -9.10
CA GLY A 229 -0.38 -0.69 -8.43
C GLY A 229 -1.78 -0.36 -7.90
N GLY A 230 -1.90 0.74 -7.14
CA GLY A 230 -3.19 1.23 -6.65
C GLY A 230 -4.20 1.47 -7.77
N ILE A 231 -3.80 2.11 -8.88
CA ILE A 231 -4.67 2.34 -10.04
C ILE A 231 -5.06 1.02 -10.74
N ALA A 232 -4.17 0.02 -10.77
CA ALA A 232 -4.50 -1.29 -11.33
C ALA A 232 -5.64 -1.99 -10.58
N THR A 233 -5.77 -1.76 -9.26
CA THR A 233 -6.90 -2.30 -8.48
C THR A 233 -8.24 -1.71 -8.91
N GLU A 234 -8.29 -0.41 -9.22
CA GLU A 234 -9.50 0.25 -9.73
C GLU A 234 -9.89 -0.29 -11.12
N ILE A 235 -8.90 -0.47 -12.01
CA ILE A 235 -9.14 -1.00 -13.36
C ILE A 235 -9.68 -2.43 -13.32
N SER A 236 -9.12 -3.26 -12.44
CA SER A 236 -9.53 -4.67 -12.30
C SER A 236 -10.80 -4.85 -11.46
N GLY A 237 -11.15 -3.86 -10.64
CA GLY A 237 -12.24 -3.93 -9.67
C GLY A 237 -11.96 -4.85 -8.48
N ASN A 238 -10.71 -5.28 -8.28
CA ASN A 238 -10.29 -6.13 -7.17
C ASN A 238 -8.80 -5.93 -6.85
N SER A 239 -8.30 -6.60 -5.80
CA SER A 239 -6.90 -6.44 -5.36
C SER A 239 -5.90 -7.37 -6.05
N ALA A 240 -6.34 -8.30 -6.91
CA ALA A 240 -5.49 -9.34 -7.49
C ALA A 240 -4.25 -8.83 -8.28
N PRO A 241 -4.25 -7.66 -8.95
CA PRO A 241 -3.04 -7.16 -9.63
C PRO A 241 -1.84 -6.88 -8.73
N ILE A 242 -2.06 -6.70 -7.43
CA ILE A 242 -1.05 -6.32 -6.44
C ILE A 242 -1.03 -7.24 -5.22
N SER A 243 -2.05 -8.07 -5.04
CA SER A 243 -2.25 -8.88 -3.85
C SER A 243 -2.61 -10.31 -4.24
N GLY A 244 -1.72 -11.26 -3.97
CA GLY A 244 -1.86 -12.69 -4.14
C GLY A 244 -1.70 -13.44 -2.81
N SER A 245 -1.07 -14.61 -2.87
CA SER A 245 -0.81 -15.47 -1.72
C SER A 245 0.11 -14.84 -0.67
N GLU A 246 1.08 -14.03 -1.08
CA GLU A 246 1.99 -13.34 -0.17
C GLU A 246 1.25 -12.36 0.76
N HIS A 247 0.23 -11.67 0.24
CA HIS A 247 -0.66 -10.85 1.04
C HIS A 247 -1.58 -11.68 1.97
N LEU A 248 -2.01 -12.86 1.54
CA LEU A 248 -2.81 -13.74 2.41
C LEU A 248 -1.99 -14.21 3.62
N ILE A 249 -0.69 -14.43 3.46
CA ILE A 249 0.22 -14.70 4.58
C ILE A 249 0.30 -13.48 5.51
N SER A 250 0.54 -12.27 4.98
CA SER A 250 0.58 -11.04 5.82
C SER A 250 -0.73 -10.79 6.56
N HIS A 251 -1.88 -10.97 5.92
CA HIS A 251 -3.18 -10.81 6.58
C HIS A 251 -3.47 -11.90 7.61
N ALA A 252 -2.96 -13.12 7.43
CA ALA A 252 -3.02 -14.14 8.46
C ALA A 252 -2.14 -13.75 9.67
N LEU A 253 -0.92 -13.24 9.43
CA LEU A 253 -0.05 -12.67 10.47
C LEU A 253 -0.73 -11.53 11.24
N ASP A 254 -1.40 -10.61 10.55
CA ASP A 254 -2.14 -9.52 11.19
C ASP A 254 -3.23 -10.01 12.17
N LYS A 255 -3.74 -11.23 11.99
CA LYS A 255 -4.77 -11.83 12.85
C LYS A 255 -4.20 -12.61 14.04
N ILE A 256 -3.06 -13.27 13.87
CA ILE A 256 -2.51 -14.21 14.85
C ILE A 256 -1.30 -13.66 15.61
N SER A 257 -0.53 -12.74 15.00
CA SER A 257 0.71 -12.25 15.58
C SER A 257 0.41 -11.37 16.79
N LYS A 258 1.20 -11.55 17.86
CA LYS A 258 1.11 -10.69 19.05
C LYS A 258 1.63 -9.29 18.79
N LYS A 259 2.56 -9.15 17.84
CA LYS A 259 3.21 -7.88 17.49
C LYS A 259 3.45 -7.86 15.98
N PRO A 260 2.40 -7.65 15.17
CA PRO A 260 2.53 -7.61 13.72
C PRO A 260 3.50 -6.50 13.30
N GLN A 261 4.30 -6.78 12.29
CA GLN A 261 5.24 -5.83 11.70
C GLN A 261 4.55 -4.96 10.66
N MET A 262 5.30 -4.02 10.07
CA MET A 262 4.78 -3.24 8.94
C MET A 262 4.36 -4.17 7.79
N HIS A 263 3.21 -3.87 7.19
CA HIS A 263 2.59 -4.69 6.14
C HIS A 263 3.57 -5.07 5.03
N GLY A 264 4.22 -4.08 4.42
CA GLY A 264 5.18 -4.30 3.35
C GLY A 264 6.41 -5.14 3.74
N ILE A 265 6.76 -5.19 5.03
CA ILE A 265 7.83 -6.09 5.52
C ILE A 265 7.34 -7.54 5.55
N GLN A 266 6.16 -7.79 6.12
CA GLN A 266 5.56 -9.13 6.12
C GLN A 266 5.30 -9.63 4.70
N VAL A 267 4.73 -8.77 3.85
CA VAL A 267 4.47 -9.02 2.43
C VAL A 267 5.78 -9.30 1.69
N GLY A 268 6.85 -8.53 1.94
CA GLY A 268 8.14 -8.77 1.29
C GLY A 268 8.74 -10.14 1.63
N VAL A 269 8.76 -10.54 2.91
CA VAL A 269 9.21 -11.90 3.30
C VAL A 269 8.34 -12.98 2.65
N ALA A 270 7.01 -12.80 2.68
CA ALA A 270 6.09 -13.73 2.05
C ALA A 270 6.27 -13.79 0.51
N THR A 271 6.60 -12.68 -0.14
CA THR A 271 6.88 -12.59 -1.58
C THR A 271 8.10 -13.42 -1.94
N TYR A 272 9.17 -13.37 -1.14
CA TYR A 272 10.35 -14.20 -1.36
C TYR A 272 10.02 -15.69 -1.26
N ILE A 273 9.27 -16.11 -0.22
CA ILE A 273 8.79 -17.49 -0.07
C ILE A 273 7.96 -17.91 -1.30
N MET A 274 6.99 -17.08 -1.68
CA MET A 274 6.07 -17.43 -2.77
C MET A 274 6.74 -17.46 -4.14
N ALA A 275 7.76 -16.65 -4.39
CA ALA A 275 8.53 -16.72 -5.62
C ALA A 275 9.24 -18.07 -5.80
N HIS A 276 9.75 -18.65 -4.70
CA HIS A 276 10.33 -20.00 -4.69
C HIS A 276 9.26 -21.10 -4.81
N VAL A 277 8.10 -20.92 -4.16
CA VAL A 277 6.96 -21.85 -4.31
C VAL A 277 6.51 -21.92 -5.77
N GLN A 278 6.39 -20.76 -6.40
CA GLN A 278 5.94 -20.59 -7.78
C GLN A 278 7.02 -20.92 -8.84
N ASP A 279 8.28 -21.07 -8.42
CA ASP A 279 9.45 -21.19 -9.31
C ASP A 279 9.49 -20.05 -10.34
N HIS A 280 9.18 -18.84 -9.87
CA HIS A 280 9.01 -17.67 -10.72
C HIS A 280 9.72 -16.45 -10.15
N ARG A 281 10.76 -15.99 -10.84
CA ARG A 281 11.46 -14.72 -10.56
C ARG A 281 12.09 -14.61 -9.15
N ALA A 282 12.33 -15.72 -8.46
CA ALA A 282 12.97 -15.73 -7.14
C ALA A 282 14.32 -14.98 -7.13
N GLU A 283 15.21 -15.27 -8.09
CA GLU A 283 16.51 -14.57 -8.24
C GLU A 283 16.36 -13.04 -8.37
N ARG A 284 15.30 -12.58 -9.04
CA ARG A 284 15.06 -11.15 -9.23
C ARG A 284 14.65 -10.50 -7.91
N ILE A 285 13.76 -11.15 -7.15
CA ILE A 285 13.32 -10.67 -5.84
C ILE A 285 14.50 -10.65 -4.88
N GLU A 286 15.26 -11.74 -4.81
CA GLU A 286 16.48 -11.83 -4.01
C GLU A 286 17.46 -10.70 -4.33
N LYS A 287 17.78 -10.49 -5.62
CA LYS A 287 18.70 -9.44 -6.04
C LYS A 287 18.25 -8.05 -5.62
N VAL A 288 16.95 -7.75 -5.70
CA VAL A 288 16.41 -6.44 -5.28
C VAL A 288 16.51 -6.31 -3.77
N PHE A 289 16.02 -7.29 -3.01
CA PHE A 289 16.03 -7.25 -1.56
C PHE A 289 17.44 -7.21 -0.95
N THR A 290 18.40 -7.91 -1.56
CA THR A 290 19.80 -7.84 -1.16
C THR A 290 20.39 -6.46 -1.45
N ARG A 291 20.16 -5.90 -2.66
CA ARG A 291 20.72 -4.58 -3.05
C ARG A 291 20.14 -3.43 -2.25
N THR A 292 18.88 -3.50 -1.86
CA THR A 292 18.21 -2.45 -1.09
C THR A 292 18.46 -2.57 0.41
N GLY A 293 19.05 -3.68 0.88
CA GLY A 293 19.24 -3.95 2.31
C GLY A 293 17.97 -4.44 3.02
N PHE A 294 16.95 -4.87 2.28
CA PHE A 294 15.69 -5.37 2.84
C PHE A 294 15.91 -6.55 3.80
N PHE A 295 16.65 -7.59 3.38
CA PHE A 295 16.93 -8.75 4.23
C PHE A 295 17.73 -8.36 5.49
N GLN A 296 18.70 -7.47 5.34
CA GLN A 296 19.49 -6.99 6.47
C GLN A 296 18.63 -6.27 7.51
N TYR A 297 17.65 -5.48 7.06
CA TYR A 297 16.68 -4.85 7.95
C TYR A 297 15.76 -5.88 8.61
N VAL A 298 15.21 -6.82 7.84
CA VAL A 298 14.33 -7.89 8.37
C VAL A 298 15.02 -8.67 9.48
N LYS A 299 16.29 -9.02 9.31
CA LYS A 299 17.12 -9.70 10.32
C LYS A 299 17.15 -8.98 11.67
N THR A 300 17.03 -7.65 11.69
CA THR A 300 17.01 -6.87 12.94
C THR A 300 15.69 -6.94 13.70
N LEU A 301 14.63 -7.47 13.07
CA LEU A 301 13.28 -7.47 13.63
C LEU A 301 12.99 -8.70 14.50
N ASN A 302 13.85 -9.73 14.47
CA ASN A 302 13.66 -11.01 15.16
C ASN A 302 12.25 -11.58 14.92
N LEU A 303 11.90 -11.81 13.65
CA LEU A 303 10.58 -12.28 13.27
C LEU A 303 10.33 -13.67 13.85
N ASN A 304 9.11 -13.94 14.30
CA ASN A 304 8.77 -15.27 14.79
C ASN A 304 8.48 -16.23 13.61
N LYS A 305 9.40 -17.15 13.34
CA LYS A 305 9.27 -18.17 12.29
C LYS A 305 8.02 -19.04 12.46
N ASP A 306 7.62 -19.36 13.69
CA ASP A 306 6.43 -20.14 13.96
C ASP A 306 5.14 -19.39 13.62
N GLU A 307 5.10 -18.07 13.82
CA GLU A 307 3.96 -17.25 13.38
C GLU A 307 3.85 -17.26 11.84
N PHE A 308 4.97 -17.25 11.11
CA PHE A 308 4.96 -17.40 9.65
C PHE A 308 4.49 -18.78 9.20
N ARG A 309 4.92 -19.85 9.87
CA ARG A 309 4.45 -21.23 9.63
C ARG A 309 2.94 -21.33 9.83
N GLU A 310 2.41 -20.78 10.92
CA GLU A 310 0.97 -20.76 11.19
C GLU A 310 0.21 -19.91 10.15
N ALA A 311 0.75 -18.73 9.78
CA ALA A 311 0.16 -17.88 8.77
C ALA A 311 0.09 -18.54 7.38
N ILE A 312 1.12 -19.30 6.97
CA ILE A 312 1.09 -20.09 5.73
C ILE A 312 -0.06 -21.10 5.75
N ASN A 313 -0.24 -21.81 6.86
CA ASN A 313 -1.33 -22.78 7.02
C ASN A 313 -2.71 -22.13 6.95
N LEU A 314 -2.87 -20.95 7.56
CA LEU A 314 -4.15 -20.22 7.62
C LEU A 314 -4.45 -19.37 6.38
N SER A 315 -3.45 -19.10 5.53
CA SER A 315 -3.54 -18.15 4.40
C SER A 315 -4.77 -18.35 3.51
N HIS A 316 -5.10 -19.58 3.12
CA HIS A 316 -6.26 -19.92 2.29
C HIS A 316 -7.62 -19.56 2.92
N THR A 317 -7.70 -19.50 4.25
CA THR A 317 -8.92 -19.14 4.97
C THR A 317 -9.17 -17.63 4.98
N VAL A 318 -8.18 -16.81 4.63
CA VAL A 318 -8.29 -15.35 4.65
C VAL A 318 -9.23 -14.85 3.55
N LYS A 319 -9.13 -15.44 2.35
CA LYS A 319 -10.03 -15.16 1.21
C LYS A 319 -10.47 -16.47 0.56
N PRO A 320 -11.42 -17.21 1.15
CA PRO A 320 -11.82 -18.54 0.67
C PRO A 320 -12.48 -18.54 -0.72
N ASN A 321 -12.85 -17.37 -1.24
CA ASN A 321 -13.42 -17.18 -2.58
C ASN A 321 -12.35 -16.99 -3.67
N ARG A 322 -11.06 -17.04 -3.32
CA ARG A 322 -9.91 -16.97 -4.24
C ARG A 322 -9.31 -18.36 -4.45
N TYR A 323 -8.34 -18.47 -5.35
CA TYR A 323 -7.66 -19.73 -5.65
C TYR A 323 -6.19 -19.52 -6.03
N THR A 324 -5.44 -18.87 -5.14
CA THR A 324 -3.98 -18.74 -5.24
C THR A 324 -3.27 -20.08 -5.04
N TYR A 325 -1.96 -20.14 -5.27
CA TYR A 325 -1.14 -21.33 -5.00
C TYR A 325 -1.38 -21.91 -3.59
N LEU A 326 -1.49 -21.06 -2.55
CA LEU A 326 -1.67 -21.52 -1.16
C LEU A 326 -3.08 -22.09 -0.85
N HIS A 327 -4.01 -22.07 -1.81
CA HIS A 327 -5.27 -22.79 -1.67
C HIS A 327 -5.07 -24.31 -1.83
N GLU A 328 -3.99 -24.73 -2.50
CA GLU A 328 -3.61 -26.14 -2.62
C GLU A 328 -2.63 -26.55 -1.52
N ALA A 329 -2.90 -27.68 -0.87
CA ALA A 329 -2.11 -28.17 0.26
C ALA A 329 -0.63 -28.41 -0.11
N GLY A 330 -0.36 -28.97 -1.29
CA GLY A 330 1.01 -29.26 -1.74
C GLY A 330 1.88 -28.01 -1.87
N TYR A 331 1.31 -26.86 -2.25
CA TYR A 331 2.05 -25.60 -2.29
C TYR A 331 2.25 -24.99 -0.91
N ARG A 332 1.32 -25.19 0.04
CA ARG A 332 1.55 -24.83 1.45
C ARG A 332 2.70 -25.65 2.04
N GLU A 333 2.72 -26.96 1.82
CA GLU A 333 3.81 -27.84 2.25
C GLU A 333 5.16 -27.43 1.63
N LYS A 334 5.17 -27.04 0.35
CA LYS A 334 6.36 -26.48 -0.31
C LYS A 334 6.80 -25.16 0.36
N ALA A 335 5.87 -24.27 0.67
CA ALA A 335 6.17 -23.01 1.35
C ALA A 335 6.77 -23.22 2.75
N LEU A 336 6.26 -24.20 3.50
CA LEU A 336 6.80 -24.58 4.81
C LEU A 336 8.22 -25.15 4.70
N ARG A 337 8.49 -26.01 3.70
CA ARG A 337 9.86 -26.50 3.44
C ARG A 337 10.82 -25.37 3.09
N ILE A 338 10.41 -24.44 2.22
CA ILE A 338 11.22 -23.25 1.89
C ILE A 338 11.51 -22.43 3.14
N LEU A 339 10.50 -22.17 3.99
CA LEU A 339 10.68 -21.48 5.27
C LEU A 339 11.71 -22.18 6.17
N ASP A 340 11.77 -23.51 6.13
CA ASP A 340 12.65 -24.32 6.98
C ASP A 340 14.05 -24.56 6.43
N GLU A 341 14.23 -24.55 5.11
CA GLU A 341 15.47 -25.01 4.45
C GLU A 341 16.21 -23.89 3.71
N ASP A 342 15.53 -22.80 3.32
CA ASP A 342 16.15 -21.73 2.55
C ASP A 342 17.23 -21.00 3.38
N PRO A 343 18.47 -20.84 2.85
CA PRO A 343 19.57 -20.22 3.59
C PRO A 343 19.34 -18.77 4.02
N ILE A 344 18.68 -17.96 3.17
CA ILE A 344 18.39 -16.56 3.48
C ILE A 344 17.33 -16.50 4.58
N LEU A 345 16.29 -17.34 4.48
CA LEU A 345 15.27 -17.40 5.53
C LEU A 345 15.86 -17.88 6.87
N GLN A 346 16.78 -18.85 6.87
CA GLN A 346 17.46 -19.25 8.11
C GLN A 346 18.28 -18.13 8.75
N GLU A 347 18.75 -17.16 7.96
CA GLU A 347 19.56 -16.04 8.46
C GLU A 347 18.71 -14.89 9.02
N ILE A 348 17.53 -14.64 8.47
CA ILE A 348 16.71 -13.46 8.80
C ILE A 348 15.63 -13.72 9.86
N PHE A 349 15.35 -14.99 10.19
CA PHE A 349 14.41 -15.40 11.23
C PHE A 349 15.07 -15.57 12.60
#